data_AF-A0A5J4QP95-F1
#
_entry.id   AF-A0A5J4QP95-F1
#
_cell.length_a   1.000
_cell.length_b   1.000
_cell.length_c   1.000
_cell.angle_alpha   90.00
_cell.angle_beta   90.00
_cell.angle_gamma   90.00
#
_symmetry.space_group_name_H-M   'P 1'
#
loop_
_entity.id
_entity.type
_entity.pdbx_description
1 polymer ?
#
loop_
_entity_poly.entity_id
_entity_poly.type
_entity_poly.pdbx_seq_one_letter_code
_entity_poly.pdbx_strand_id
1 'polypeptide(L)'
;MRRCSGDSSGAIITLTSDSITPTTLINGIMIVDYGIFVIQKSNKAQLTLSNIEFIGAGTVKQEGLALLLIEYSSFRLSNNISTISPFVQAIRGQLEISSCSFGTSLETKLGQPAIQTSSQQQKASGAVIEMGEKTEVEFTDCTFIHCIDS
;
A
#
# COMPACT_ATOMS: atom_id res chain seq x y z
N MET A 1 -0.47 -14.02 7.61
CA MET A 1 0.52 -13.46 8.56
C MET A 1 -0.17 -12.39 9.39
N ARG A 2 -0.01 -12.37 10.72
CA ARG A 2 -0.63 -11.36 11.60
C ARG A 2 0.42 -10.73 12.53
N ARG A 3 0.32 -9.42 12.75
CA ARG A 3 0.99 -8.70 13.84
C ARG A 3 -0.07 -8.06 14.73
N CYS A 4 0.14 -8.13 16.05
CA CYS A 4 -0.70 -7.45 17.05
C CYS A 4 0.02 -6.20 17.57
N SER A 5 -0.73 -5.27 18.16
CA SER A 5 -0.23 -3.96 18.60
C SER A 5 0.88 -4.05 19.66
N GLY A 6 1.96 -3.27 19.47
CA GLY A 6 3.08 -3.19 20.41
C GLY A 6 4.39 -2.67 19.80
N ASP A 7 4.59 -2.87 18.50
CA ASP A 7 5.75 -2.39 17.73
C ASP A 7 5.27 -1.66 16.46
N SER A 8 5.22 -0.33 16.55
CA SER A 8 4.77 0.59 15.49
C SER A 8 5.79 0.75 14.34
N SER A 9 6.99 0.18 14.48
CA SER A 9 8.10 0.30 13.55
C SER A 9 8.34 -0.96 12.71
N GLY A 10 7.91 -2.13 13.17
CA GLY A 10 8.13 -3.40 12.48
C GLY A 10 7.10 -3.71 11.39
N ALA A 11 7.59 -4.06 10.20
CA ALA A 11 6.77 -4.58 9.10
C ALA A 11 6.52 -6.10 9.24
N ILE A 12 5.65 -6.67 8.39
CA ILE A 12 5.58 -8.13 8.15
C ILE A 12 6.70 -8.54 7.19
N ILE A 13 6.91 -7.77 6.11
CA ILE A 13 7.97 -7.99 5.13
C ILE A 13 8.82 -6.72 5.00
N THR A 14 10.13 -6.88 4.90
CA THR A 14 11.03 -5.80 4.47
C THR A 14 12.00 -6.32 3.42
N LEU A 15 11.91 -5.78 2.20
CA LEU A 15 12.94 -5.96 1.18
C LEU A 15 14.00 -4.86 1.41
N THR A 16 15.20 -5.24 1.84
CA THR A 16 16.25 -4.30 2.29
C THR A 16 16.92 -3.57 1.13
N SER A 17 17.66 -2.49 1.42
CA SER A 17 18.47 -1.74 0.44
C SER A 17 19.41 -2.62 -0.39
N ASP A 18 19.91 -3.68 0.23
CA ASP A 18 20.96 -4.55 -0.31
C ASP A 18 20.38 -5.76 -1.07
N SER A 19 19.04 -5.90 -1.07
CA SER A 19 18.35 -6.96 -1.79
C SER A 19 18.51 -6.74 -3.30
N ILE A 20 19.02 -7.77 -4.00
CA ILE A 20 19.27 -7.74 -5.46
C ILE A 20 18.39 -8.71 -6.26
N THR A 21 17.72 -9.65 -5.60
CA THR A 21 16.87 -10.66 -6.24
C THR A 21 15.41 -10.21 -6.22
N PRO A 22 14.72 -10.11 -7.38
CA PRO A 22 13.29 -9.87 -7.43
C PRO A 22 12.53 -10.87 -6.56
N THR A 23 11.55 -10.40 -5.80
CA THR A 23 10.78 -11.20 -4.84
C THR A 23 9.30 -11.08 -5.13
N THR A 24 8.60 -12.22 -5.23
CA THR A 24 7.15 -12.26 -5.40
C THR A 24 6.51 -12.93 -4.20
N LEU A 25 5.53 -12.26 -3.58
CA LEU A 25 4.59 -12.86 -2.65
C LEU A 25 3.25 -13.04 -3.37
N ILE A 26 2.66 -14.24 -3.26
CA ILE A 26 1.38 -14.57 -3.88
C ILE A 26 0.44 -15.27 -2.90
N ASN A 27 -0.88 -15.07 -3.04
CA ASN A 27 -1.95 -15.78 -2.32
C ASN A 27 -1.83 -15.66 -0.78
N GLY A 28 -1.87 -14.43 -0.26
CA GLY A 28 -1.59 -14.14 1.16
C GLY A 28 -2.68 -13.35 1.85
N ILE A 29 -2.85 -13.56 3.15
CA ILE A 29 -3.62 -12.66 4.03
C ILE A 29 -2.65 -12.01 5.01
N MET A 30 -2.62 -10.68 5.06
CA MET A 30 -1.84 -9.87 6.01
C MET A 30 -2.79 -9.13 6.96
N ILE A 31 -2.57 -9.28 8.26
CA ILE A 31 -3.40 -8.64 9.30
C ILE A 31 -2.50 -7.78 10.19
N VAL A 32 -2.72 -6.48 10.21
CA VAL A 32 -1.97 -5.50 11.00
C VAL A 32 -2.96 -4.50 11.57
N ASP A 33 -3.23 -4.57 12.87
CA ASP A 33 -4.21 -3.68 13.51
C ASP A 33 -3.78 -2.20 13.35
N TYR A 34 -2.49 -1.90 13.55
CA TYR A 34 -1.84 -0.62 13.22
C TYR A 34 -0.36 -0.84 12.84
N GLY A 35 0.18 -0.04 11.91
CA GLY A 35 1.62 -0.02 11.61
C GLY A 35 1.94 -0.26 10.14
N ILE A 36 2.78 -1.26 9.84
CA ILE A 36 3.32 -1.48 8.50
C ILE A 36 3.10 -2.93 8.05
N PHE A 37 2.51 -3.12 6.87
CA PHE A 37 2.45 -4.42 6.20
C PHE A 37 3.80 -4.77 5.58
N VAL A 38 4.28 -3.90 4.69
CA VAL A 38 5.45 -4.15 3.84
C VAL A 38 6.31 -2.90 3.76
N ILE A 39 7.63 -3.07 3.74
CA ILE A 39 8.59 -2.02 3.36
C ILE A 39 9.41 -2.54 2.19
N GLN A 40 9.33 -1.87 1.06
CA GLN A 40 10.30 -2.01 -0.03
C GLN A 40 11.33 -0.88 0.18
N LYS A 41 12.61 -1.23 0.36
CA LYS A 41 13.76 -0.32 0.44
C LYS A 41 14.81 -0.54 -0.65
N SER A 42 14.61 -1.52 -1.54
CA SER A 42 15.62 -1.88 -2.52
C SER A 42 15.66 -0.90 -3.70
N ASN A 43 16.87 -0.56 -4.12
CA ASN A 43 17.13 0.21 -5.33
C ASN A 43 17.43 -0.69 -6.55
N LYS A 44 17.28 -2.02 -6.42
CA LYS A 44 17.68 -3.01 -7.44
C LYS A 44 16.67 -4.15 -7.62
N ALA A 45 16.12 -4.67 -6.53
CA ALA A 45 15.19 -5.78 -6.53
C ALA A 45 13.74 -5.29 -6.58
N GLN A 46 12.99 -5.76 -7.57
CA GLN A 46 11.54 -5.60 -7.61
C GLN A 46 10.88 -6.39 -6.45
N LEU A 47 9.80 -5.84 -5.91
CA LEU A 47 8.86 -6.56 -5.04
C LEU A 47 7.50 -6.65 -5.74
N THR A 48 6.96 -7.86 -5.85
CA THR A 48 5.60 -8.10 -6.38
C THR A 48 4.73 -8.66 -5.27
N LEU A 49 3.57 -8.02 -5.05
CA LEU A 49 2.55 -8.42 -4.08
C LEU A 49 1.27 -8.77 -4.85
N SER A 50 1.01 -10.07 -5.04
CA SER A 50 -0.03 -10.58 -5.93
C SER A 50 -1.11 -11.34 -5.16
N ASN A 51 -2.39 -11.04 -5.39
CA ASN A 51 -3.52 -11.67 -4.68
C ASN A 51 -3.34 -11.68 -3.14
N ILE A 52 -3.16 -10.48 -2.57
CA ILE A 52 -2.98 -10.27 -1.13
C ILE A 52 -4.20 -9.56 -0.52
N GLU A 53 -4.73 -10.11 0.57
CA GLU A 53 -5.70 -9.43 1.43
C GLU A 53 -4.97 -8.69 2.55
N PHE A 54 -4.93 -7.35 2.48
CA PHE A 54 -4.44 -6.46 3.52
C PHE A 54 -5.60 -6.04 4.43
N ILE A 55 -5.53 -6.42 5.71
CA ILE A 55 -6.59 -6.21 6.70
C ILE A 55 -6.05 -5.41 7.90
N GLY A 56 -6.63 -4.23 8.12
CA GLY A 56 -6.30 -3.32 9.23
C GLY A 56 -5.58 -2.04 8.79
N ALA A 57 -5.20 -1.18 9.74
CA ALA A 57 -4.57 0.13 9.48
C ALA A 57 -3.04 0.00 9.33
N GLY A 58 -2.62 -0.94 8.48
CA GLY A 58 -1.23 -1.08 8.05
C GLY A 58 -0.97 -0.35 6.74
N THR A 59 0.25 0.16 6.56
CA THR A 59 0.71 0.75 5.30
C THR A 59 1.67 -0.19 4.56
N VAL A 60 1.56 -0.25 3.23
CA VAL A 60 2.60 -0.76 2.32
C VAL A 60 3.48 0.43 1.90
N LYS A 61 4.76 0.41 2.27
CA LYS A 61 5.68 1.53 2.06
C LYS A 61 6.68 1.24 0.93
N GLN A 62 6.71 2.11 -0.07
CA GLN A 62 7.72 2.16 -1.13
C GLN A 62 8.74 3.25 -0.79
N GLU A 63 9.90 2.82 -0.29
CA GLU A 63 11.03 3.64 0.14
C GLU A 63 12.31 3.37 -0.68
N GLY A 64 12.30 2.41 -1.60
CA GLY A 64 13.39 2.14 -2.55
C GLY A 64 13.16 2.77 -3.93
N LEU A 65 14.09 2.54 -4.85
CA LEU A 65 13.96 2.99 -6.25
C LEU A 65 13.47 1.91 -7.22
N ALA A 66 13.63 0.62 -6.88
CA ALA A 66 13.16 -0.47 -7.74
C ALA A 66 11.65 -0.69 -7.60
N LEU A 67 11.02 -1.23 -8.65
CA LEU A 67 9.58 -1.42 -8.75
C LEU A 67 8.95 -2.14 -7.54
N LEU A 68 7.90 -1.53 -7.00
CA LEU A 68 6.88 -2.21 -6.21
C LEU A 68 5.64 -2.41 -7.08
N LEU A 69 5.32 -3.66 -7.41
CA LEU A 69 4.09 -4.04 -8.11
C LEU A 69 3.10 -4.61 -7.08
N ILE A 70 1.87 -4.09 -7.06
CA ILE A 70 0.76 -4.59 -6.25
C ILE A 70 -0.38 -4.96 -7.21
N GLU A 71 -0.70 -6.24 -7.31
CA GLU A 71 -1.69 -6.74 -8.26
C GLU A 71 -2.76 -7.62 -7.60
N TYR A 72 -3.99 -7.58 -8.12
CA TYR A 72 -5.13 -8.44 -7.72
C TYR A 72 -5.42 -8.44 -6.20
N SER A 73 -5.06 -7.36 -5.50
CA SER A 73 -5.03 -7.30 -4.03
C SER A 73 -6.15 -6.43 -3.46
N SER A 74 -6.50 -6.64 -2.19
CA SER A 74 -7.54 -5.85 -1.51
C SER A 74 -7.03 -5.23 -0.22
N PHE A 75 -7.39 -3.97 0.04
CA PHE A 75 -7.09 -3.25 1.26
C PHE A 75 -8.40 -2.89 1.98
N ARG A 76 -8.54 -3.31 3.24
CA ARG A 76 -9.71 -3.01 4.07
C ARG A 76 -9.32 -2.79 5.53
N LEU A 77 -10.04 -1.94 6.24
CA LEU A 77 -9.89 -1.80 7.68
C LEU A 77 -10.39 -3.07 8.41
N SER A 78 -9.90 -3.29 9.63
CA SER A 78 -10.52 -4.24 10.55
C SER A 78 -11.65 -3.56 11.32
N ASN A 79 -12.54 -4.33 11.94
CA ASN A 79 -13.71 -3.77 12.61
C ASN A 79 -13.31 -2.80 13.74
N ASN A 80 -13.92 -1.62 13.76
CA ASN A 80 -13.77 -0.57 14.78
C ASN A 80 -12.38 0.10 14.88
N ILE A 81 -11.54 0.03 13.85
CA ILE A 81 -10.35 0.89 13.76
C ILE A 81 -10.53 1.97 12.68
N SER A 82 -9.92 3.13 12.90
CA SER A 82 -9.67 4.14 11.88
C SER A 82 -8.18 4.16 11.54
N THR A 83 -7.81 4.67 10.37
CA THR A 83 -6.40 4.89 10.03
C THR A 83 -6.05 6.38 10.05
N ILE A 84 -4.82 6.69 10.44
CA ILE A 84 -4.18 8.01 10.28
C ILE A 84 -3.05 7.95 9.24
N SER A 85 -3.06 6.91 8.39
CA SER A 85 -2.06 6.67 7.36
C SER A 85 -2.70 6.01 6.14
N PRO A 86 -2.17 6.25 4.93
CA PRO A 86 -2.67 5.60 3.72
C PRO A 86 -2.41 4.09 3.76
N PHE A 87 -3.17 3.33 2.96
CA PHE A 87 -2.90 1.90 2.75
C PHE A 87 -1.61 1.67 1.98
N VAL A 88 -1.29 2.55 1.03
CA VAL A 88 -0.01 2.54 0.29
C VAL A 88 0.65 3.92 0.40
N GLN A 89 1.93 3.97 0.78
CA GLN A 89 2.74 5.18 0.82
C GLN A 89 3.99 5.01 -0.06
N ALA A 90 4.12 5.80 -1.13
CA ALA A 90 5.33 5.85 -1.94
C ALA A 90 6.09 7.18 -1.75
N ILE A 91 7.37 7.10 -1.42
CA ILE A 91 8.22 8.27 -1.15
C ILE A 91 9.21 8.52 -2.30
N ARG A 92 9.44 7.51 -3.15
CA ARG A 92 10.24 7.56 -4.38
C ARG A 92 10.09 6.25 -5.17
N GLY A 93 10.69 6.17 -6.37
CA GLY A 93 10.85 4.92 -7.12
C GLY A 93 9.69 4.64 -8.06
N GLN A 94 9.47 3.36 -8.40
CA GLN A 94 8.38 2.94 -9.28
C GLN A 94 7.30 2.20 -8.46
N LEU A 95 6.03 2.55 -8.65
CA LEU A 95 4.87 1.90 -8.01
C LEU A 95 3.82 1.58 -9.07
N GLU A 96 3.57 0.30 -9.31
CA GLU A 96 2.48 -0.15 -10.18
C GLU A 96 1.39 -0.78 -9.32
N ILE A 97 0.14 -0.35 -9.51
CA ILE A 97 -1.01 -0.94 -8.83
C ILE A 97 -2.06 -1.34 -9.85
N SER A 98 -2.33 -2.64 -9.94
CA SER A 98 -3.23 -3.24 -10.94
C SER A 98 -4.34 -4.05 -10.29
N SER A 99 -5.57 -3.94 -10.79
CA SER A 99 -6.70 -4.80 -10.39
C SER A 99 -6.94 -4.85 -8.87
N CYS A 100 -6.65 -3.76 -8.15
CA CYS A 100 -6.74 -3.69 -6.70
C CYS A 100 -8.03 -3.03 -6.22
N SER A 101 -8.46 -3.38 -5.00
CA SER A 101 -9.61 -2.77 -4.32
C SER A 101 -9.19 -2.10 -3.01
N PHE A 102 -9.75 -0.92 -2.74
CA PHE A 102 -9.50 -0.14 -1.53
C PHE A 102 -10.82 0.21 -0.83
N GLY A 103 -10.94 -0.16 0.44
CA GLY A 103 -12.14 0.00 1.26
C GLY A 103 -13.21 -1.07 1.00
N THR A 104 -14.29 -0.99 1.77
CA THR A 104 -15.50 -1.80 1.61
C THR A 104 -16.76 -0.93 1.69
N SER A 105 -17.92 -1.47 1.33
CA SER A 105 -19.21 -0.76 1.45
C SER A 105 -19.61 -0.39 2.89
N LEU A 106 -18.92 -0.95 3.89
CA LEU A 106 -19.11 -0.63 5.31
C LEU A 106 -18.14 0.46 5.81
N GLU A 107 -17.03 0.69 5.10
CA GLU A 107 -15.99 1.65 5.45
C GLU A 107 -16.33 3.04 4.91
N THR A 108 -17.31 3.69 5.54
CA THR A 108 -17.86 4.97 5.06
C THR A 108 -16.92 6.19 5.17
N LYS A 109 -15.83 6.08 5.94
CA LYS A 109 -14.75 7.07 6.05
C LYS A 109 -13.42 6.39 6.38
N LEU A 110 -12.44 6.50 5.49
CA LEU A 110 -11.06 6.03 5.76
C LEU A 110 -10.26 7.03 6.63
N GLY A 111 -10.58 8.33 6.56
CA GLY A 111 -9.93 9.39 7.34
C GLY A 111 -8.59 9.88 6.79
N GLN A 112 -8.08 9.25 5.72
CA GLN A 112 -6.88 9.60 4.96
C GLN A 112 -7.06 9.17 3.49
N PRO A 113 -6.26 9.69 2.54
CA PRO A 113 -6.19 9.13 1.19
C PRO A 113 -5.84 7.64 1.24
N ALA A 114 -6.46 6.83 0.38
CA ALA A 114 -6.15 5.40 0.30
C ALA A 114 -4.68 5.17 -0.10
N ILE A 115 -4.13 6.07 -0.90
CA ILE A 115 -2.76 6.02 -1.44
C ILE A 115 -2.14 7.41 -1.33
N GLN A 116 -0.95 7.49 -0.75
CA GLN A 116 -0.12 8.70 -0.73
C GLN A 116 1.17 8.41 -1.49
N THR A 117 1.67 9.35 -2.28
CA THR A 117 2.82 9.16 -3.16
C THR A 117 3.69 10.41 -3.21
N SER A 118 4.63 10.49 -4.15
CA SER A 118 5.58 11.59 -4.28
C SER A 118 5.62 12.22 -5.72
N SER A 119 4.93 13.38 -5.89
CA SER A 119 4.55 14.31 -7.01
C SER A 119 5.30 14.36 -8.35
N GLN A 120 4.79 15.03 -9.40
CA GLN A 120 3.57 15.88 -9.53
C GLN A 120 2.93 15.71 -10.93
N GLN A 121 2.17 14.64 -11.21
CA GLN A 121 1.29 14.54 -12.39
C GLN A 121 0.37 13.30 -12.34
N GLN A 122 -0.67 13.27 -13.19
CA GLN A 122 -1.96 12.65 -12.87
C GLN A 122 -2.32 11.38 -13.66
N LYS A 123 -2.96 10.40 -12.99
CA LYS A 123 -4.28 9.85 -13.40
C LYS A 123 -4.85 8.83 -12.38
N ALA A 124 -6.01 9.13 -11.81
CA ALA A 124 -6.94 8.15 -11.22
C ALA A 124 -8.35 8.77 -11.09
N SER A 125 -9.39 7.94 -11.10
CA SER A 125 -10.78 8.37 -10.93
C SER A 125 -11.35 7.80 -9.63
N GLY A 126 -11.96 8.64 -8.78
CA GLY A 126 -12.76 8.20 -7.63
C GLY A 126 -12.07 8.11 -6.26
N ALA A 127 -10.78 8.44 -6.15
CA ALA A 127 -10.09 8.54 -4.86
C ALA A 127 -9.10 9.71 -4.79
N VAL A 128 -8.88 10.21 -3.58
CA VAL A 128 -7.78 11.13 -3.28
C VAL A 128 -6.49 10.33 -3.27
N ILE A 129 -5.62 10.61 -4.24
CA ILE A 129 -4.25 10.12 -4.31
C ILE A 129 -3.34 11.34 -4.22
N GLU A 130 -2.75 11.56 -3.04
CA GLU A 130 -1.81 12.66 -2.84
C GLU A 130 -0.45 12.31 -3.45
N MET A 131 0.28 13.30 -3.96
CA MET A 131 1.62 13.11 -4.54
C MET A 131 2.56 14.29 -4.12
N GLY A 132 3.67 14.03 -3.38
CA GLY A 132 4.80 14.89 -2.89
C GLY A 132 6.13 15.19 -3.73
N GLU A 133 7.08 14.27 -4.04
CA GLU A 133 8.20 14.37 -5.05
C GLU A 133 8.97 13.03 -5.43
N LYS A 134 9.18 12.67 -6.73
CA LYS A 134 10.05 11.53 -7.28
C LYS A 134 9.53 10.07 -7.33
N THR A 135 8.22 9.83 -7.53
CA THR A 135 7.70 8.47 -7.81
C THR A 135 7.03 8.39 -9.19
N GLU A 136 7.37 7.38 -9.99
CA GLU A 136 6.60 6.97 -11.17
C GLU A 136 5.49 6.02 -10.71
N VAL A 137 4.23 6.33 -11.05
CA VAL A 137 3.06 5.59 -10.57
C VAL A 137 2.10 5.25 -11.70
N GLU A 138 1.73 3.98 -11.82
CA GLU A 138 0.69 3.51 -12.76
C GLU A 138 -0.46 2.83 -12.01
N PHE A 139 -1.70 3.14 -12.44
CA PHE A 139 -2.93 2.60 -11.90
C PHE A 139 -3.76 1.98 -13.01
N THR A 140 -4.00 0.67 -12.91
CA THR A 140 -4.77 -0.10 -13.91
C THR A 140 -5.90 -0.85 -13.22
N ASP A 141 -7.12 -0.71 -13.71
CA ASP A 141 -8.32 -1.43 -13.25
C ASP A 141 -8.57 -1.44 -11.72
N CYS A 142 -8.18 -0.36 -11.03
CA CYS A 142 -8.35 -0.22 -9.58
C CYS A 142 -9.73 0.32 -9.19
N THR A 143 -10.30 -0.22 -8.11
CA THR A 143 -11.60 0.20 -7.55
C THR A 143 -11.43 0.81 -6.16
N PHE A 144 -11.94 2.02 -5.97
CA PHE A 144 -11.93 2.73 -4.69
C PHE A 144 -13.35 2.85 -4.15
N ILE A 145 -13.58 2.35 -2.93
CA ILE A 145 -14.91 2.25 -2.31
C ILE A 145 -14.95 3.20 -1.10
N HIS A 146 -15.84 4.19 -1.15
CA HIS A 146 -16.06 5.21 -0.10
C HIS A 146 -14.80 5.96 0.39
N CYS A 147 -13.78 6.07 -0.47
CA CYS A 147 -12.55 6.84 -0.21
C CYS A 147 -12.76 8.37 -0.38
N ILE A 148 -13.65 8.97 0.42
CA ILE A 148 -13.99 10.39 0.38
C ILE A 148 -13.30 11.14 1.53
N ASP A 149 -12.67 12.27 1.22
CA ASP A 149 -12.09 13.19 2.21
C ASP A 149 -13.17 13.91 3.05
N SER A 150 -12.77 14.45 4.20
CA SER A 150 -13.62 15.23 5.12
C SER A 150 -13.48 16.73 4.92
#